data_AF-A0A923XKS2-F1
#
_entry.id   AF-A0A923XKS2-F1
#
_cell.length_a   1.000
_cell.length_b   1.000
_cell.length_c   1.000
_cell.angle_alpha   90.00
_cell.angle_beta   90.00
_cell.angle_gamma   90.00
#
_symmetry.space_group_name_H-M   'P 1'
#
loop_
_entity.id
_entity.type
_entity.pdbx_description
1 polymer ?
#
loop_
_entity_poly.entity_id
_entity_poly.type
_entity_poly.pdbx_seq_one_letter_code
_entity_poly.pdbx_strand_id
1 'polypeptide(L)'
;MKSFQIIISEELKVFESKFSNAVKSNVSMLDTVMKYIIKRKGKQLRPMFVFLSAKLHGNINESTYRAAALVEMLHTATLVHDDVVDESMERRGFFSINAIWKNKIAVL
;
A
#
# COMPACT_ATOMS: atom_id res chain seq x y z
N MET A 1 12.40 -12.62 -9.75
CA MET A 1 11.85 -11.45 -9.01
C MET A 1 12.88 -10.74 -8.13
N LYS A 2 13.80 -11.46 -7.44
CA LYS A 2 14.82 -10.85 -6.56
C LYS A 2 15.80 -9.90 -7.28
N SER A 3 16.12 -10.16 -8.54
CA SER A 3 17.11 -9.40 -9.31
C SER A 3 16.74 -7.92 -9.53
N PHE A 4 15.45 -7.63 -9.77
CA PHE A 4 14.98 -6.26 -10.01
C PHE A 4 14.89 -5.42 -8.73
N GLN A 5 14.61 -6.06 -7.59
CA GLN A 5 14.55 -5.36 -6.30
C GLN A 5 15.90 -4.77 -5.90
N ILE A 6 17.01 -5.39 -6.31
CA ILE A 6 18.37 -4.90 -6.03
C ILE A 6 18.57 -3.51 -6.65
N ILE A 7 18.10 -3.32 -7.89
CA ILE A 7 18.28 -2.09 -8.68
C ILE A 7 17.59 -0.89 -8.01
N ILE A 8 16.47 -1.10 -7.33
CA ILE A 8 15.64 -0.05 -6.72
C ILE A 8 15.54 -0.19 -5.19
N SER A 9 16.49 -0.89 -4.57
CA SER A 9 16.39 -1.28 -3.16
C SER A 9 16.41 -0.10 -2.19
N GLU A 10 17.18 0.93 -2.49
CA GLU A 10 17.25 2.15 -1.69
C GLU A 10 15.96 2.97 -1.82
N GLU A 11 15.44 3.08 -3.03
CA GLU A 11 14.22 3.83 -3.31
C GLU A 11 13.01 3.13 -2.69
N LEU A 12 12.97 1.80 -2.68
CA LEU A 12 11.94 1.06 -1.95
C LEU A 12 11.99 1.31 -0.43
N LYS A 13 13.19 1.44 0.18
CA LYS A 13 13.30 1.79 1.62
C LYS A 13 12.75 3.20 1.89
N VAL A 14 13.10 4.18 1.05
CA VAL A 14 12.61 5.56 1.18
C VAL A 14 11.10 5.61 0.94
N PHE A 15 10.62 4.87 -0.04
CA PHE A 15 9.21 4.73 -0.38
C PHE A 15 8.39 4.23 0.81
N GLU A 16 8.84 3.22 1.54
CA GLU A 16 8.09 2.69 2.70
C GLU A 16 7.82 3.76 3.76
N SER A 17 8.82 4.59 4.07
CA SER A 17 8.65 5.71 5.01
C SER A 17 7.68 6.76 4.46
N LYS A 18 7.84 7.14 3.18
CA LYS A 18 6.96 8.14 2.54
C LYS A 18 5.52 7.64 2.43
N PHE A 19 5.32 6.39 2.06
CA PHE A 19 4.00 5.77 1.95
C PHE A 19 3.32 5.68 3.32
N SER A 20 4.03 5.21 4.34
CA SER A 20 3.52 5.18 5.72
C SER A 20 3.08 6.57 6.21
N ASN A 21 3.85 7.61 5.89
CA ASN A 21 3.46 8.98 6.22
C ASN A 21 2.26 9.49 5.40
N ALA A 22 2.15 9.11 4.13
CA ALA A 22 1.08 9.56 3.23
C ALA A 22 -0.31 9.04 3.64
N VAL A 23 -0.38 7.89 4.31
CA VAL A 23 -1.63 7.24 4.71
C VAL A 23 -1.98 7.45 6.19
N LYS A 24 -1.21 8.26 6.92
CA LYS A 24 -1.54 8.65 8.30
C LYS A 24 -2.86 9.41 8.32
N SER A 25 -3.66 9.13 9.35
CA SER A 25 -4.92 9.83 9.59
C SER A 25 -4.98 10.40 11.00
N ASN A 26 -5.65 11.54 11.16
CA ASN A 26 -5.97 12.11 12.47
C ASN A 26 -7.13 11.38 13.15
N VAL A 27 -7.83 10.50 12.43
CA VAL A 27 -8.88 9.64 12.98
C VAL A 27 -8.24 8.35 13.49
N SER A 28 -8.23 8.14 14.81
CA SER A 28 -7.53 7.04 15.48
C SER A 28 -7.87 5.65 14.93
N MET A 29 -9.15 5.44 14.61
CA MET A 29 -9.62 4.19 14.04
C MET A 29 -9.07 3.96 12.63
N LEU A 30 -9.13 4.97 11.76
CA LEU A 30 -8.61 4.90 10.40
C LEU A 30 -7.09 4.69 10.41
N ASP A 31 -6.37 5.37 11.29
CA ASP A 31 -4.92 5.22 11.44
C ASP A 31 -4.53 3.79 11.88
N THR A 32 -5.31 3.19 12.77
CA THR A 32 -5.10 1.80 13.21
C THR A 32 -5.31 0.80 12.07
N VAL A 33 -6.37 1.00 11.29
CA VAL A 33 -6.68 0.16 10.11
C VAL A 33 -5.60 0.31 9.05
N MET A 34 -5.19 1.54 8.73
CA MET A 34 -4.11 1.80 7.77
C MET A 34 -2.80 1.16 8.24
N LYS A 35 -2.41 1.30 9.51
CA LYS A 35 -1.22 0.65 10.07
C LYS A 35 -1.28 -0.87 9.93
N TYR A 36 -2.44 -1.48 10.16
CA TYR A 36 -2.63 -2.91 10.01
C TYR A 36 -2.44 -3.36 8.56
N ILE A 37 -2.98 -2.61 7.60
CA ILE A 37 -2.85 -2.90 6.17
C ILE A 37 -1.39 -2.77 5.71
N ILE A 38 -0.71 -1.67 6.06
CA ILE A 38 0.67 -1.41 5.65
C ILE A 38 1.64 -2.43 6.25
N LYS A 39 1.42 -2.85 7.50
CA LYS A 39 2.25 -3.86 8.17
C LYS A 39 2.22 -5.19 7.43
N ARG A 40 1.14 -5.47 6.70
CA ARG A 40 1.01 -6.63 5.81
C ARG A 40 1.60 -6.32 4.44
N LYS A 41 2.93 -6.25 4.39
CA LYS A 41 3.68 -6.02 3.15
C LYS A 41 3.22 -6.98 2.05
N GLY A 42 2.63 -6.41 0.99
CA GLY A 42 2.42 -7.11 -0.26
C GLY A 42 3.72 -7.29 -1.03
N LYS A 43 3.61 -7.80 -2.27
CA LYS A 43 4.76 -7.92 -3.18
C LYS A 43 5.28 -6.56 -3.70
N GLN A 44 4.54 -5.47 -3.45
CA GLN A 44 4.84 -4.09 -3.86
C GLN A 44 5.21 -3.93 -5.35
N LEU A 45 4.62 -4.77 -6.21
CA LEU A 45 4.95 -4.79 -7.64
C LEU A 45 4.60 -3.45 -8.32
N ARG A 46 3.54 -2.78 -7.88
CA ARG A 46 3.08 -1.52 -8.48
C ARG A 46 4.07 -0.36 -8.24
N PRO A 47 4.51 -0.06 -7.00
CA PRO A 47 5.62 0.87 -6.76
C PRO A 47 6.89 0.51 -7.53
N MET A 48 7.23 -0.77 -7.61
CA MET A 48 8.42 -1.21 -8.34
C MET A 48 8.37 -0.81 -9.82
N PHE A 49 7.22 -0.98 -10.49
CA PHE A 49 7.08 -0.55 -11.88
C PHE A 49 7.25 0.96 -12.05
N VAL A 50 6.72 1.76 -11.13
CA VAL A 50 6.89 3.22 -11.16
C VAL A 50 8.38 3.60 -11.06
N PHE A 51 9.12 3.01 -10.12
CA PHE A 51 10.55 3.32 -9.96
C PHE A 51 11.41 2.83 -11.13
N LEU A 52 11.12 1.63 -11.66
CA LEU A 52 11.84 1.11 -12.83
C LEU A 52 11.56 1.96 -14.07
N SER A 53 10.31 2.35 -14.32
CA SER A 53 9.95 3.25 -15.42
C SER A 53 10.62 4.61 -15.29
N ALA A 54 10.70 5.17 -14.08
CA ALA A 54 11.42 6.41 -13.82
C ALA A 54 12.92 6.27 -14.11
N LYS A 55 13.59 5.21 -13.61
CA LYS A 55 15.02 4.96 -13.89
C LYS A 55 15.33 4.79 -15.37
N LEU A 56 14.41 4.25 -16.16
CA LEU A 56 14.60 4.08 -17.60
C LEU A 56 14.57 5.43 -18.36
N HIS A 57 13.83 6.42 -17.86
CA HIS A 57 13.60 7.69 -18.57
C HIS A 57 14.26 8.90 -17.88
N GLY A 58 14.92 8.69 -16.74
CA GLY A 58 15.58 9.75 -15.99
C GLY A 58 15.87 9.37 -14.54
N ASN A 59 15.93 10.39 -13.68
CA ASN A 59 16.24 10.22 -12.27
C ASN A 59 14.98 10.12 -11.42
N ILE A 60 15.03 9.30 -10.37
CA ILE A 60 14.00 9.24 -9.35
C ILE A 60 14.03 10.53 -8.54
N ASN A 61 12.87 11.15 -8.37
CA ASN A 61 12.71 12.37 -7.57
C ASN A 61 11.42 12.29 -6.74
N GLU A 62 11.11 13.38 -6.01
CA GLU A 62 9.92 13.45 -5.15
C GLU A 62 8.60 13.16 -5.89
N SER A 63 8.48 13.56 -7.16
CA SER A 63 7.27 13.26 -7.94
C SER A 63 7.13 11.76 -8.20
N THR A 64 8.23 11.04 -8.42
CA THR A 64 8.25 9.58 -8.56
C THR A 64 7.77 8.90 -7.29
N TYR A 65 8.24 9.34 -6.12
CA TYR A 65 7.80 8.79 -4.84
C TYR A 65 6.32 9.05 -4.58
N ARG A 66 5.83 10.26 -4.89
CA ARG A 66 4.40 10.59 -4.78
C ARG A 66 3.55 9.73 -5.71
N ALA A 67 3.98 9.54 -6.95
CA ALA A 67 3.28 8.69 -7.92
C ALA A 67 3.22 7.23 -7.44
N ALA A 68 4.35 6.68 -6.98
CA ALA A 68 4.39 5.33 -6.42
C ALA A 68 3.45 5.18 -5.21
N ALA A 69 3.41 6.18 -4.33
CA ALA A 69 2.55 6.18 -3.15
C ALA A 69 1.07 6.23 -3.52
N LEU A 70 0.70 7.07 -4.49
CA LEU A 70 -0.67 7.21 -4.96
C LEU A 70 -1.18 5.92 -5.62
N VAL A 71 -0.35 5.26 -6.44
CA VAL A 71 -0.71 4.00 -7.09
C VAL A 71 -0.93 2.88 -6.06
N GLU A 72 -0.06 2.77 -5.05
CA GLU A 72 -0.21 1.75 -4.00
C GLU A 72 -1.38 2.07 -3.06
N MET A 73 -1.64 3.35 -2.78
CA MET A 73 -2.79 3.78 -1.99
C MET A 73 -4.10 3.44 -2.70
N LEU A 74 -4.21 3.72 -4.00
CA LEU A 74 -5.38 3.36 -4.80
C LEU A 74 -5.58 1.84 -4.84
N HIS A 75 -4.52 1.08 -5.06
CA HIS A 75 -4.57 -0.38 -5.00
C HIS A 75 -5.07 -0.88 -3.64
N THR A 76 -4.58 -0.27 -2.56
CA THR A 76 -4.98 -0.62 -1.20
C THR A 76 -6.45 -0.32 -0.98
N ALA A 77 -6.93 0.85 -1.42
CA ALA A 77 -8.33 1.25 -1.30
C ALA A 77 -9.27 0.27 -2.02
N THR A 78 -8.94 -0.17 -3.24
CA THR A 78 -9.76 -1.16 -3.95
C THR A 78 -9.79 -2.49 -3.20
N LEU A 79 -8.65 -2.94 -2.66
CA LEU A 79 -8.59 -4.17 -1.86
C LEU A 79 -9.51 -4.10 -0.62
N VAL A 80 -9.50 -2.98 0.11
CA VAL A 80 -10.37 -2.80 1.28
C VAL A 80 -11.84 -2.83 0.86
N HIS A 81 -12.18 -2.13 -0.22
CA HIS A 81 -13.54 -2.08 -0.73
C HIS A 81 -14.02 -3.48 -1.17
N ASP A 82 -13.18 -4.24 -1.88
CA ASP A 82 -13.47 -5.63 -2.27
C ASP A 82 -13.73 -6.51 -1.03
N ASP A 83 -12.92 -6.39 0.04
CA ASP A 83 -13.11 -7.19 1.25
C ASP A 83 -14.44 -6.90 1.97
N VAL A 84 -14.97 -5.69 1.83
CA VAL A 84 -16.29 -5.30 2.36
C VAL A 84 -17.41 -5.83 1.47
N VAL A 85 -17.27 -5.68 0.14
CA VAL A 85 -18.28 -6.13 -0.84
C VAL A 85 -18.40 -7.66 -0.87
N ASP A 86 -17.28 -8.38 -0.81
CA ASP A 86 -17.23 -9.84 -0.97
C ASP A 86 -17.54 -10.60 0.33
N GLU A 87 -17.84 -9.90 1.43
CA GLU A 87 -17.95 -10.44 2.79
C GLU A 87 -16.78 -11.37 3.18
N SER A 88 -15.60 -11.13 2.60
CA SER A 88 -14.46 -12.05 2.72
C SER A 88 -13.99 -12.11 4.17
N MET A 89 -13.83 -13.32 4.73
CA MET A 89 -13.35 -13.48 6.12
C MET A 89 -11.82 -13.59 6.21
N GLU A 90 -11.15 -13.85 5.08
CA GLU A 90 -9.71 -14.13 5.02
C GLU A 90 -9.06 -13.63 3.73
N ARG A 91 -7.83 -13.11 3.83
CA ARG A 91 -6.99 -12.71 2.70
C ARG A 91 -5.53 -13.11 2.94
N ARG A 92 -4.99 -13.95 2.05
CA ARG A 92 -3.60 -14.46 2.10
C ARG A 92 -3.21 -15.13 3.43
N GLY A 93 -4.11 -15.91 4.05
CA GLY A 93 -3.80 -16.60 5.30
C GLY A 93 -4.11 -15.79 6.57
N PHE A 94 -4.78 -14.65 6.44
CA PHE A 94 -5.04 -13.73 7.55
C PHE A 94 -6.46 -13.18 7.52
N PHE A 95 -7.03 -12.87 8.69
CA PHE A 95 -8.31 -12.17 8.79
C PHE A 95 -8.33 -10.88 7.96
N SER A 96 -9.38 -10.73 7.13
CA SER A 96 -9.64 -9.52 6.35
C SER A 96 -9.96 -8.33 7.27
N ILE A 97 -10.01 -7.12 6.71
CA ILE A 97 -10.45 -5.93 7.45
C ILE A 97 -11.90 -6.09 7.88
N ASN A 98 -12.73 -6.64 6.99
CA ASN A 98 -14.13 -6.94 7.25
C ASN A 98 -14.29 -7.93 8.43
N ALA A 99 -13.47 -8.98 8.50
CA ALA A 99 -13.52 -9.95 9.60
C ALA A 99 -13.24 -9.34 10.99
N ILE A 100 -12.39 -8.31 11.06
CA ILE A 100 -11.99 -7.71 12.35
C ILE A 100 -12.87 -6.51 12.72
N TRP A 101 -13.31 -5.73 11.74
CA TRP A 101 -13.99 -4.45 11.97
C TRP A 101 -15.40 -4.35 11.36
N LYS A 102 -15.97 -5.49 10.98
CA LYS A 102 -17.29 -5.76 10.37
C LYS A 102 -18.37 -4.66 10.46
N ASN A 103 -18.58 -4.07 11.65
CA ASN A 103 -19.67 -3.10 11.90
C ASN A 103 -19.25 -1.62 12.07
N LYS A 104 -17.97 -1.27 11.97
CA LYS A 104 -17.50 0.12 12.20
C LYS A 104 -16.78 0.77 11.00
N ILE A 105 -16.47 0.00 9.95
CA ILE A 105 -15.77 0.49 8.74
C ILE A 105 -16.67 0.36 7.50
N ALA A 106 -17.93 -0.05 7.66
CA ALA A 106 -18.87 -0.20 6.54
C ALA A 106 -19.12 1.17 5.88
N VAL A 107 -18.25 1.49 4.94
CA VAL A 107 -18.27 2.66 4.06
C VAL A 107 -18.13 3.99 4.82
N LEU A 108 -16.89 4.46 4.97
CA LEU A 108 -16.54 5.87 5.18
C LEU A 108 -15.93 6.44 3.89
#